data_AF-A0A6J8DT07-F1
#
_entry.id   AF-A0A6J8DT07-F1
#
_cell.length_a   1.000
_cell.length_b   1.000
_cell.length_c   1.000
_cell.angle_alpha   90.00
_cell.angle_beta   90.00
_cell.angle_gamma   90.00
#
_symmetry.space_group_name_H-M   'P 1'
#
loop_
_entity.id
_entity.type
_entity.pdbx_description
1 polymer ?
#
loop_
_entity_poly.entity_id
_entity_poly.type
_entity_poly.pdbx_seq_one_letter_code
_entity_poly.pdbx_strand_id
1 'polypeptide(L)'
;MLLESQEMQGQEIPKLIQPRDHRAKVCVWADLTVDDVDRISESLNSDHVRQVLADIFHLDDFRTNIKTGIIMDLYFYTIMFARENNFNREKTSAVFSIVKKTHEVCIETPFGNVDQTFNYFKELVLCHAVNRPPHSIELFNADEVRKITEYTVNTYFRHFKMYKYAFTPLVRLDLSLSYVGLPVTPPPSEADETSPPEDEVPTEQTTEPTEGETTTEQQKTPEPEESQARKELRTMIQTYLSDEIKKMKTSVEEQIKSTEDSLNKKLEVTEGTKSGKGGRGSPKGKKK
;
A
#
# COMPACT_ATOMS: atom_id res chain seq x y z
N MET A 1 -4.12 -16.95 51.80
CA MET A 1 -4.86 -16.67 50.56
C MET A 1 -3.81 -16.19 49.56
N LEU A 2 -3.12 -17.15 48.94
CA LEU A 2 -2.05 -16.92 47.97
C LEU A 2 -2.73 -16.74 46.61
N LEU A 3 -2.60 -15.54 46.03
CA LEU A 3 -3.04 -15.28 44.66
C LEU A 3 -2.15 -16.10 43.72
N GLU A 4 -2.77 -17.10 43.10
CA GLU A 4 -2.19 -17.95 42.08
C GLU A 4 -1.56 -17.09 41.00
N SER A 5 -0.25 -17.29 40.81
CA SER A 5 0.49 -16.86 39.66
C SER A 5 -0.10 -17.57 38.45
N GLN A 6 -1.02 -16.90 37.76
CA GLN A 6 -1.59 -17.40 36.52
C GLN A 6 -0.47 -17.40 35.48
N GLU A 7 0.10 -18.58 35.26
CA GLU A 7 1.01 -18.87 34.16
C GLU A 7 0.40 -18.31 32.87
N MET A 8 1.07 -17.33 32.27
CA MET A 8 0.80 -16.88 30.91
C MET A 8 1.08 -18.06 29.98
N GLN A 9 0.08 -18.91 29.81
CA GLN A 9 0.05 -20.00 28.85
C GLN A 9 0.47 -19.43 27.50
N GLY A 10 1.45 -20.08 26.87
CA GLY A 10 2.01 -19.68 25.58
C GLY A 10 0.92 -19.40 24.57
N GLN A 11 0.62 -18.12 24.39
CA GLN A 11 -0.36 -17.65 23.44
C GLN A 11 0.27 -17.85 22.06
N GLU A 12 -0.16 -18.89 21.34
CA GLU A 12 0.28 -19.12 19.97
C GLU A 12 0.06 -17.82 19.18
N ILE A 13 1.16 -17.22 18.71
CA ILE A 13 1.11 -16.02 17.89
C ILE A 13 0.24 -16.38 16.67
N PRO A 14 -0.89 -15.69 16.43
CA PRO A 14 -1.73 -15.97 15.29
C PRO A 14 -0.89 -15.86 14.02
N LYS A 15 -0.76 -16.96 13.27
CA LYS A 15 -0.03 -16.97 12.00
C LYS A 15 -0.84 -16.16 10.98
N LEU A 16 -0.49 -14.90 10.83
CA LEU A 16 -1.10 -14.03 9.82
C LEU A 16 -0.68 -14.51 8.43
N ILE A 17 -1.66 -14.64 7.53
CA ILE A 17 -1.40 -15.01 6.14
C ILE A 17 -0.72 -13.83 5.47
N GLN A 18 0.50 -14.05 4.98
CA GLN A 18 1.23 -13.05 4.22
C GLN A 18 0.68 -12.92 2.80
N PRO A 19 0.77 -11.74 2.18
CA PRO A 19 0.38 -11.54 0.79
C PRO A 19 1.15 -12.49 -0.15
N ARG A 20 0.43 -13.16 -1.07
CA ARG A 20 0.99 -14.13 -2.01
C ARG A 20 0.65 -13.78 -3.45
N ASP A 21 1.54 -14.18 -4.36
CA ASP A 21 1.28 -14.09 -5.80
C ASP A 21 0.34 -15.21 -6.24
N HIS A 22 -0.75 -14.83 -6.90
CA HIS A 22 -1.74 -15.74 -7.44
C HIS A 22 -1.56 -15.87 -8.95
N ARG A 23 -1.75 -17.07 -9.49
CA ARG A 23 -1.70 -17.29 -10.94
C ARG A 23 -3.10 -17.28 -11.52
N ALA A 24 -3.32 -16.42 -12.52
CA ALA A 24 -4.58 -16.37 -13.24
C ALA A 24 -4.89 -17.69 -13.95
N LYS A 25 -6.16 -18.10 -13.89
CA LYS A 25 -6.73 -19.22 -14.64
C LYS A 25 -7.98 -18.74 -15.36
N VAL A 26 -8.38 -19.44 -16.42
CA VAL A 26 -9.65 -19.19 -17.11
C VAL A 26 -10.81 -19.36 -16.13
N CYS A 27 -11.74 -18.41 -16.11
CA CYS A 27 -12.83 -18.33 -15.12
C CYS A 27 -14.24 -18.40 -15.72
N VAL A 28 -14.37 -18.76 -17.00
CA VAL A 28 -15.69 -18.87 -17.64
C VAL A 28 -16.49 -19.99 -16.99
N TRP A 29 -17.71 -19.69 -16.52
CA TRP A 29 -18.59 -20.62 -15.79
C TRP A 29 -18.04 -21.13 -14.45
N ALA A 30 -17.04 -20.46 -13.87
CA ALA A 30 -16.45 -20.89 -12.60
C ALA A 30 -17.36 -20.61 -11.41
N ASP A 31 -18.00 -19.43 -11.39
CA ASP A 31 -18.78 -18.96 -10.25
C ASP A 31 -20.28 -18.79 -10.55
N LEU A 32 -20.65 -18.45 -11.79
CA LEU A 32 -22.04 -18.44 -12.25
C LEU A 32 -22.18 -19.47 -13.38
N THR A 33 -23.18 -20.34 -13.28
CA THR A 33 -23.53 -21.28 -14.36
C THR A 33 -24.34 -20.59 -15.46
N VAL A 34 -24.56 -21.31 -16.57
CA VAL A 34 -25.39 -20.81 -17.69
C VAL A 34 -26.82 -20.51 -17.24
N ASP A 35 -27.37 -21.39 -16.41
CA ASP A 35 -28.72 -21.25 -15.85
C ASP A 35 -28.82 -20.03 -14.93
N ASP A 36 -27.82 -19.83 -14.08
CA ASP A 36 -27.78 -18.67 -13.17
C ASP A 36 -27.75 -17.34 -13.92
N VAL A 37 -26.93 -17.23 -14.96
CA VAL A 37 -26.88 -16.03 -15.80
C VAL A 37 -28.21 -15.82 -16.52
N ASP A 38 -28.87 -16.90 -16.96
CA ASP A 38 -30.17 -16.82 -17.63
C ASP A 38 -31.25 -16.33 -16.67
N ARG A 39 -31.35 -16.92 -15.47
CA ARG A 39 -32.25 -16.51 -14.38
C ARG A 39 -32.05 -15.05 -13.97
N ILE A 40 -30.81 -14.58 -13.94
CA ILE A 40 -30.50 -13.16 -13.68
C ILE A 40 -30.96 -12.28 -14.85
N SER A 41 -30.85 -12.78 -16.08
CA SER A 41 -31.25 -12.06 -17.29
C SER A 41 -32.76 -12.02 -17.54
N GLU A 42 -33.52 -12.98 -16.99
CA GLU A 42 -34.98 -13.10 -17.14
C GLU A 42 -35.74 -11.83 -16.68
N SER A 43 -35.21 -11.14 -15.68
CA SER A 43 -35.88 -9.98 -15.08
C SER A 43 -35.05 -8.70 -15.18
N LEU A 44 -35.75 -7.58 -15.37
CA LEU A 44 -35.18 -6.22 -15.27
C LEU A 44 -35.29 -5.65 -13.86
N ASN A 45 -35.97 -6.34 -12.93
CA ASN A 45 -36.17 -5.82 -11.58
C ASN A 45 -34.90 -5.99 -10.74
N SER A 46 -34.39 -4.88 -10.19
CA SER A 46 -33.21 -4.87 -9.32
C SER A 46 -33.36 -5.76 -8.09
N ASP A 47 -34.57 -5.83 -7.52
CA ASP A 47 -34.81 -6.67 -6.33
C ASP A 47 -34.80 -8.16 -6.68
N HIS A 48 -35.30 -8.53 -7.85
CA HIS A 48 -35.27 -9.93 -8.31
C HIS A 48 -33.84 -10.39 -8.57
N VAL A 49 -33.00 -9.56 -9.21
CA VAL A 49 -31.58 -9.88 -9.42
C VAL A 49 -30.86 -10.09 -8.09
N ARG A 50 -31.12 -9.23 -7.09
CA ARG A 50 -30.55 -9.39 -5.74
C ARG A 50 -31.01 -10.68 -5.06
N GLN A 51 -32.27 -11.06 -5.23
CA GLN A 51 -32.82 -12.29 -4.66
C GLN A 51 -32.22 -13.55 -5.32
N VAL A 52 -32.11 -13.56 -6.65
CA VAL A 52 -31.44 -14.65 -7.38
C VAL A 52 -29.97 -14.78 -6.96
N LEU A 53 -29.27 -13.66 -6.79
CA LEU A 53 -27.89 -13.67 -6.26
C LEU A 53 -27.81 -14.17 -4.82
N ALA A 54 -28.79 -13.85 -3.98
CA ALA A 54 -28.85 -14.34 -2.60
C ALA A 54 -29.00 -15.86 -2.58
N ASP A 55 -29.88 -16.41 -3.42
CA ASP A 55 -30.11 -17.85 -3.55
C ASP A 55 -28.85 -18.58 -4.06
N ILE A 56 -28.16 -18.02 -5.06
CA ILE A 56 -26.97 -18.65 -5.67
C ILE A 56 -25.78 -18.69 -4.70
N PHE A 57 -25.53 -17.58 -4.01
CA PHE A 57 -24.35 -17.44 -3.15
C PHE A 57 -24.64 -17.70 -1.67
N HIS A 58 -25.86 -18.11 -1.33
CA HIS A 58 -26.34 -18.28 0.05
C HIS A 58 -26.09 -17.04 0.92
N LEU A 59 -26.41 -15.87 0.36
CA LEU A 59 -26.22 -14.57 1.00
C LEU A 59 -27.53 -14.04 1.61
N ASP A 60 -28.37 -14.92 2.18
CA ASP A 60 -29.72 -14.58 2.67
C ASP A 60 -29.73 -13.48 3.73
N ASP A 61 -28.63 -13.35 4.47
CA ASP A 61 -28.41 -12.36 5.52
C ASP A 61 -27.96 -10.98 5.02
N PHE A 62 -28.06 -10.70 3.72
CA PHE A 62 -27.58 -9.43 3.15
C PHE A 62 -28.25 -8.18 3.75
N ARG A 63 -29.44 -8.32 4.35
CA ARG A 63 -30.16 -7.22 5.03
C ARG A 63 -29.77 -7.04 6.49
N THR A 64 -29.26 -8.08 7.13
CA THR A 64 -28.94 -8.09 8.57
C THR A 64 -27.44 -7.88 8.80
N ASN A 65 -26.60 -8.43 7.92
CA ASN A 65 -25.15 -8.36 8.00
C ASN A 65 -24.58 -7.37 6.98
N ILE A 66 -23.88 -6.35 7.50
CA ILE A 66 -23.25 -5.30 6.69
C ILE A 66 -22.24 -5.88 5.70
N LYS A 67 -21.47 -6.91 6.10
CA LYS A 67 -20.47 -7.53 5.22
C LYS A 67 -21.13 -8.22 4.04
N THR A 68 -22.17 -9.00 4.30
CA THR A 68 -22.97 -9.68 3.28
C THR A 68 -23.65 -8.68 2.35
N GLY A 69 -24.15 -7.55 2.89
CA GLY A 69 -24.69 -6.44 2.09
C GLY A 69 -23.66 -5.82 1.14
N ILE A 70 -22.42 -5.56 1.61
CA ILE A 70 -21.35 -5.03 0.78
C ILE A 70 -20.98 -6.00 -0.36
N ILE A 71 -20.91 -7.31 -0.08
CA ILE A 71 -20.66 -8.33 -1.11
C ILE A 71 -21.81 -8.37 -2.12
N MET A 72 -23.06 -8.35 -1.64
CA MET A 72 -24.24 -8.34 -2.50
C MET A 72 -24.25 -7.13 -3.44
N ASP A 73 -23.94 -5.94 -2.94
CA ASP A 73 -23.85 -4.74 -3.77
C ASP A 73 -22.72 -4.86 -4.79
N LEU A 74 -21.54 -5.36 -4.41
CA LEU A 74 -20.45 -5.61 -5.35
C LEU A 74 -20.88 -6.53 -6.50
N TYR A 75 -21.59 -7.62 -6.18
CA TYR A 75 -22.10 -8.59 -7.15
C TYR A 75 -23.18 -7.98 -8.05
N PHE A 76 -24.15 -7.30 -7.46
CA PHE A 76 -25.22 -6.63 -8.18
C PHE A 76 -24.69 -5.60 -9.18
N TYR A 77 -23.80 -4.70 -8.74
CA TYR A 77 -23.26 -3.67 -9.62
C TYR A 77 -22.36 -4.23 -10.72
N THR A 78 -21.65 -5.33 -10.47
CA THR A 78 -20.85 -6.02 -11.50
C THR A 78 -21.74 -6.56 -12.62
N ILE A 79 -22.91 -7.10 -12.27
CA ILE A 79 -23.88 -7.60 -13.26
C ILE A 79 -24.56 -6.45 -14.00
N MET A 80 -24.91 -5.37 -13.30
CA MET A 80 -25.46 -4.18 -13.96
C MET A 80 -24.47 -3.59 -14.97
N PHE A 81 -23.18 -3.51 -14.62
CA PHE A 81 -22.14 -3.09 -15.54
C PHE A 81 -22.04 -3.99 -16.78
N ALA A 82 -22.13 -5.32 -16.61
CA ALA A 82 -22.12 -6.26 -17.73
C ALA A 82 -23.35 -6.09 -18.65
N ARG A 83 -24.52 -5.81 -18.06
CA ARG A 83 -25.77 -5.53 -18.79
C ARG A 83 -25.69 -4.21 -19.56
N GLU A 84 -25.20 -3.13 -18.94
CA GLU A 84 -25.04 -1.81 -19.57
C GLU A 84 -24.09 -1.87 -20.78
N ASN A 85 -23.09 -2.76 -20.73
CA ASN A 85 -22.15 -2.97 -21.83
C ASN A 85 -22.59 -4.05 -22.84
N ASN A 86 -23.79 -4.60 -22.70
CA ASN A 86 -24.35 -5.64 -23.57
C ASN A 86 -23.44 -6.86 -23.72
N PHE A 87 -22.83 -7.31 -22.62
CA PHE A 87 -21.98 -8.50 -22.62
C PHE A 87 -22.79 -9.78 -22.83
N ASN A 88 -22.21 -10.74 -23.56
CA ASN A 88 -22.77 -12.07 -23.74
C ASN A 88 -22.75 -12.85 -22.41
N ARG A 89 -23.53 -13.93 -22.30
CA ARG A 89 -23.64 -14.74 -21.08
C ARG A 89 -22.28 -15.22 -20.55
N GLU A 90 -21.42 -15.69 -21.45
CA GLU A 90 -20.04 -16.11 -21.12
C GLU A 90 -19.20 -14.94 -20.58
N LYS A 91 -19.31 -13.77 -21.22
CA LYS A 91 -18.61 -12.54 -20.81
C LYS A 91 -19.07 -12.08 -19.42
N THR A 92 -20.38 -12.10 -19.16
CA THR A 92 -20.96 -11.75 -17.87
C THR A 92 -20.46 -12.67 -16.76
N SER A 93 -20.51 -13.99 -16.98
CA SER A 93 -19.96 -14.98 -16.03
C SER A 93 -18.47 -14.76 -15.77
N ALA A 94 -17.69 -14.50 -16.83
CA ALA A 94 -16.26 -14.24 -16.70
C ALA A 94 -15.95 -12.95 -15.93
N VAL A 95 -16.59 -11.81 -16.26
CA VAL A 95 -16.38 -10.53 -15.54
C VAL A 95 -16.73 -10.68 -14.07
N PHE A 96 -17.85 -11.33 -13.77
CA PHE A 96 -18.24 -11.59 -12.39
C PHE A 96 -17.16 -12.38 -11.65
N SER A 97 -16.71 -13.49 -12.23
CA SER A 97 -15.70 -14.36 -11.62
C SER A 97 -14.37 -13.64 -11.42
N ILE A 98 -13.97 -12.75 -12.36
CA ILE A 98 -12.78 -11.91 -12.23
C ILE A 98 -12.90 -10.98 -11.00
N VAL A 99 -14.02 -10.27 -10.85
CA VAL A 99 -14.23 -9.35 -9.72
C VAL A 99 -14.28 -10.12 -8.40
N LYS A 100 -15.00 -11.25 -8.35
CA LYS A 100 -15.08 -12.11 -7.16
C LYS A 100 -13.69 -12.61 -6.73
N LYS A 101 -12.91 -13.18 -7.64
CA LYS A 101 -11.55 -13.66 -7.34
C LYS A 101 -10.61 -12.54 -6.93
N THR A 102 -10.75 -11.36 -7.53
CA THR A 102 -10.00 -10.16 -7.11
C THR A 102 -10.34 -9.79 -5.67
N HIS A 103 -11.61 -9.89 -5.29
CA HIS A 103 -12.06 -9.66 -3.91
C HIS A 103 -11.54 -10.71 -2.94
N GLU A 104 -11.54 -12.00 -3.31
CA GLU A 104 -10.97 -13.07 -2.48
C GLU A 104 -9.49 -12.84 -2.17
N VAL A 105 -8.69 -12.45 -3.16
CA VAL A 105 -7.26 -12.12 -2.98
C VAL A 105 -7.08 -10.86 -2.12
N CYS A 106 -7.98 -9.88 -2.24
CA CYS A 106 -7.95 -8.70 -1.39
C CYS A 106 -8.15 -9.06 0.09
N ILE A 107 -9.05 -9.98 0.42
CA ILE A 107 -9.41 -10.29 1.82
C ILE A 107 -8.52 -11.37 2.48
N GLU A 108 -7.71 -12.10 1.70
CA GLU A 108 -6.87 -13.19 2.21
C GLU A 108 -5.89 -12.76 3.31
N THR A 109 -5.44 -11.50 3.27
CA THR A 109 -4.44 -10.97 4.17
C THR A 109 -4.86 -9.62 4.75
N PRO A 110 -4.63 -9.34 6.04
CA PRO A 110 -4.85 -8.01 6.61
C PRO A 110 -3.79 -6.99 6.16
N PHE A 111 -2.69 -7.44 5.58
CA PHE A 111 -1.64 -6.56 5.09
C PHE A 111 -2.02 -5.88 3.78
N GLY A 112 -1.35 -4.75 3.47
CA GLY A 112 -1.52 -4.05 2.20
C GLY A 112 -1.01 -4.91 1.04
N ASN A 113 -1.91 -5.34 0.16
CA ASN A 113 -1.60 -6.17 -1.02
C ASN A 113 -2.21 -5.60 -2.30
N VAL A 114 -2.31 -4.27 -2.40
CA VAL A 114 -2.92 -3.58 -3.55
C VAL A 114 -2.22 -3.99 -4.85
N ASP A 115 -0.89 -3.91 -4.90
CA ASP A 115 -0.12 -4.20 -6.11
C ASP A 115 -0.27 -5.67 -6.56
N GLN A 116 -0.25 -6.60 -5.61
CA GLN A 116 -0.43 -8.02 -5.88
C GLN A 116 -1.84 -8.32 -6.40
N THR A 117 -2.86 -7.72 -5.76
CA THR A 117 -4.26 -7.87 -6.18
C THR A 117 -4.48 -7.26 -7.56
N PHE A 118 -3.89 -6.10 -7.84
CA PHE A 118 -3.97 -5.44 -9.14
C PHE A 118 -3.25 -6.22 -10.24
N ASN A 119 -2.06 -6.77 -9.95
CA ASN A 119 -1.34 -7.63 -10.88
C ASN A 119 -2.14 -8.90 -11.19
N TYR A 120 -2.73 -9.53 -10.17
CA TYR A 120 -3.59 -10.70 -10.36
C TYR A 120 -4.84 -10.38 -11.21
N PHE A 121 -5.50 -9.24 -10.95
CA PHE A 121 -6.60 -8.75 -11.78
C PHE A 121 -6.15 -8.52 -13.23
N LYS A 122 -5.00 -7.88 -13.44
CA LYS A 122 -4.44 -7.65 -14.78
C LYS A 122 -4.16 -8.96 -15.51
N GLU A 123 -3.58 -9.96 -14.84
CA GLU A 123 -3.37 -11.29 -15.42
C GLU A 123 -4.69 -12.00 -15.75
N LEU A 124 -5.69 -11.90 -14.89
CA LEU A 124 -7.03 -12.45 -15.12
C LEU A 124 -7.67 -11.88 -16.36
N VAL A 125 -7.66 -10.55 -16.51
CA VAL A 125 -8.20 -9.87 -17.69
C VAL A 125 -7.42 -10.26 -18.94
N LEU A 126 -6.08 -10.32 -18.88
CA LEU A 126 -5.24 -10.72 -20.00
C LEU A 126 -5.51 -12.18 -20.45
N CYS A 127 -5.74 -13.08 -19.49
CA CYS A 127 -6.09 -14.48 -19.73
C CYS A 127 -7.39 -14.62 -20.55
N HIS A 128 -8.29 -13.64 -20.49
CA HIS A 128 -9.57 -13.64 -21.20
C HIS A 128 -9.57 -12.71 -22.44
N ALA A 129 -8.45 -12.02 -22.72
CA ALA A 129 -8.28 -11.11 -23.84
C ALA A 129 -7.38 -11.67 -24.95
N VAL A 130 -6.47 -12.59 -24.61
CA VAL A 130 -5.48 -13.13 -25.56
C VAL A 130 -5.79 -14.59 -25.87
N ASN A 131 -5.78 -14.94 -27.15
CA ASN A 131 -5.95 -16.32 -27.59
C ASN A 131 -4.66 -17.13 -27.38
N ARG A 132 -4.59 -17.93 -26.32
CA ARG A 132 -3.46 -18.84 -26.09
C ARG A 132 -3.92 -20.15 -25.41
N PRO A 133 -4.57 -21.06 -26.16
CA PRO A 133 -4.95 -22.36 -25.63
C PRO A 133 -3.69 -23.11 -25.13
N PRO A 134 -3.71 -23.83 -23.99
CA PRO A 134 -4.82 -24.14 -23.07
C PRO A 134 -5.01 -23.15 -21.90
N HIS A 135 -4.24 -22.05 -21.84
CA HIS A 135 -4.18 -21.17 -20.66
C HIS A 135 -4.99 -19.89 -20.77
N SER A 136 -5.38 -19.48 -21.98
CA SER A 136 -6.09 -18.23 -22.23
C SER A 136 -7.13 -18.40 -23.34
N ILE A 137 -8.25 -17.68 -23.22
CA ILE A 137 -9.37 -17.68 -24.17
C ILE A 137 -9.57 -16.24 -24.66
N GLU A 138 -9.83 -16.06 -25.94
CA GLU A 138 -10.17 -14.75 -26.52
C GLU A 138 -11.67 -14.49 -26.35
N LEU A 139 -12.06 -14.06 -25.15
CA LEU A 139 -13.46 -13.78 -24.82
C LEU A 139 -13.78 -12.27 -24.95
N PHE A 140 -12.84 -11.41 -24.59
CA PHE A 140 -13.01 -9.95 -24.61
C PHE A 140 -12.24 -9.31 -25.75
N ASN A 141 -12.86 -8.30 -26.36
CA ASN A 141 -12.18 -7.40 -27.30
C ASN A 141 -11.38 -6.32 -26.54
N ALA A 142 -10.41 -5.68 -27.19
CA ALA A 142 -9.56 -4.65 -26.60
C ALA A 142 -10.37 -3.48 -25.99
N ASP A 143 -11.45 -3.05 -26.65
CA ASP A 143 -12.34 -2.01 -26.11
C ASP A 143 -13.08 -2.47 -24.86
N GLU A 144 -13.54 -3.72 -24.81
CA GLU A 144 -14.24 -4.30 -23.66
C GLU A 144 -13.29 -4.44 -22.47
N VAL A 145 -12.06 -4.87 -22.71
CA VAL A 145 -10.97 -4.93 -21.71
C VAL A 145 -10.71 -3.56 -21.10
N ARG A 146 -10.64 -2.50 -21.92
CA ARG A 146 -10.48 -1.13 -21.43
C ARG A 146 -11.63 -0.75 -20.49
N LYS A 147 -12.87 -1.00 -20.90
CA LYS A 147 -14.05 -0.68 -20.09
C LYS A 147 -14.08 -1.45 -18.77
N ILE A 148 -13.77 -2.75 -18.78
CA ILE A 148 -13.72 -3.59 -17.58
C ILE A 148 -12.63 -3.07 -16.62
N THR A 149 -11.47 -2.72 -17.15
CA THR A 149 -10.35 -2.19 -16.37
C THR A 149 -10.72 -0.85 -15.75
N GLU A 150 -11.25 0.08 -16.53
CA GLU A 150 -11.67 1.40 -16.06
C GLU A 150 -12.77 1.30 -14.99
N TYR A 151 -13.79 0.47 -15.22
CA TYR A 151 -14.84 0.20 -14.24
C TYR A 151 -14.26 -0.34 -12.93
N THR A 152 -13.42 -1.38 -13.00
CA THR A 152 -12.87 -2.02 -11.79
C THR A 152 -11.93 -1.09 -11.04
N VAL A 153 -11.14 -0.28 -11.74
CA VAL A 153 -10.26 0.71 -11.10
C VAL A 153 -11.08 1.79 -10.39
N ASN A 154 -12.10 2.34 -11.05
CA ASN A 154 -12.89 3.45 -10.53
C ASN A 154 -13.86 3.06 -9.41
N THR A 155 -14.35 1.82 -9.42
CA THR A 155 -15.30 1.32 -8.41
C THR A 155 -14.61 0.51 -7.32
N TYR A 156 -13.85 -0.52 -7.68
CA TYR A 156 -13.26 -1.45 -6.73
C TYR A 156 -11.95 -0.94 -6.13
N PHE A 157 -10.93 -0.68 -6.96
CA PHE A 157 -9.60 -0.28 -6.46
C PHE A 157 -9.59 1.11 -5.82
N ARG A 158 -10.44 2.04 -6.29
CA ARG A 158 -10.63 3.35 -5.65
C ARG A 158 -11.09 3.21 -4.19
N HIS A 159 -11.88 2.18 -3.88
CA HIS A 159 -12.42 1.89 -2.56
C HIS A 159 -11.72 0.71 -1.87
N PHE A 160 -10.49 0.35 -2.30
CA PHE A 160 -9.76 -0.82 -1.78
C PHE A 160 -9.59 -0.82 -0.26
N LYS A 161 -9.27 0.34 0.33
CA LYS A 161 -9.12 0.49 1.79
C LYS A 161 -10.41 0.18 2.55
N MET A 162 -11.56 0.50 1.98
CA MET A 162 -12.87 0.22 2.58
C MET A 162 -13.12 -1.29 2.65
N TYR A 163 -12.87 -2.02 1.55
CA TYR A 163 -13.00 -3.47 1.53
C TYR A 163 -12.04 -4.12 2.51
N LYS A 164 -10.78 -3.70 2.56
CA LYS A 164 -9.82 -4.18 3.57
C LYS A 164 -10.34 -4.01 4.98
N TYR A 165 -10.78 -2.80 5.33
CA TYR A 165 -11.29 -2.51 6.66
C TYR A 165 -12.51 -3.37 7.05
N ALA A 166 -13.45 -3.58 6.14
CA ALA A 166 -14.67 -4.35 6.43
C ALA A 166 -14.40 -5.87 6.56
N PHE A 167 -13.49 -6.42 5.76
CA PHE A 167 -13.32 -7.86 5.61
C PHE A 167 -12.09 -8.45 6.30
N THR A 168 -11.10 -7.63 6.69
CA THR A 168 -9.88 -8.11 7.37
C THR A 168 -9.88 -7.75 8.85
N PRO A 169 -9.30 -8.59 9.73
CA PRO A 169 -9.15 -8.25 11.15
C PRO A 169 -8.11 -7.13 11.32
N LEU A 170 -8.35 -6.24 12.28
CA LEU A 170 -7.39 -5.21 12.65
C LEU A 170 -6.19 -5.84 13.36
N VAL A 171 -5.00 -5.75 12.77
CA VAL A 171 -3.75 -6.21 13.37
C VAL A 171 -3.12 -5.07 14.15
N ARG A 172 -2.92 -5.25 15.46
CA ARG A 172 -2.19 -4.32 16.33
C ARG A 172 -0.92 -4.98 16.83
N LEU A 173 0.20 -4.25 16.77
CA LEU A 173 1.48 -4.68 17.34
C LEU A 173 1.66 -3.97 18.68
N ASP A 174 1.67 -4.74 19.76
CA ASP A 174 2.02 -4.25 21.09
C ASP A 174 3.50 -4.55 21.37
N LEU A 175 4.31 -3.50 21.52
CA LEU A 175 5.76 -3.60 21.71
C LEU A 175 6.10 -3.39 23.18
N SER A 176 6.45 -4.47 23.87
CA SER A 176 7.06 -4.39 25.20
C SER A 176 8.58 -4.42 25.07
N LEU A 177 9.22 -3.28 25.31
CA LEU A 177 10.68 -3.16 25.33
C LEU A 177 11.17 -3.42 26.76
N SER A 178 11.84 -4.54 26.98
CA SER A 178 12.60 -4.76 28.22
C SER A 178 14.07 -4.47 27.96
N TYR A 179 14.65 -3.56 28.73
CA TYR A 179 16.06 -3.22 28.64
C TYR A 179 16.82 -3.95 29.74
N VAL A 180 17.80 -4.75 29.37
CA VAL A 180 18.64 -5.49 30.32
C VAL A 180 19.56 -4.48 31.03
N GLY A 181 19.43 -4.34 32.35
CA GLY A 181 20.31 -3.49 33.18
C GLY A 181 19.68 -2.22 33.74
N LEU A 182 18.40 -1.93 33.45
CA LEU A 182 17.64 -0.90 34.16
C LEU A 182 16.86 -1.55 35.32
N PRO A 183 16.83 -0.95 36.53
CA PRO A 183 15.98 -1.43 37.61
C PRO A 183 14.52 -1.35 37.14
N VAL A 184 13.73 -2.39 37.44
CA VAL A 184 12.29 -2.41 37.12
C VAL A 184 11.65 -1.21 37.80
N THR A 185 11.21 -0.23 37.00
CA THR A 185 10.38 0.86 37.51
C THR A 185 9.10 0.20 38.04
N PRO A 186 8.75 0.40 39.33
CA PRO A 186 7.50 -0.13 39.83
C PRO A 186 6.34 0.45 39.00
N PRO A 187 5.26 -0.32 38.78
CA PRO A 187 4.06 0.22 38.14
C PRO A 187 3.64 1.50 38.88
N PRO A 188 3.07 2.50 38.17
CA PRO A 188 2.58 3.71 38.82
C PRO A 188 1.69 3.30 39.98
N SER A 189 2.18 3.50 41.20
CA SER A 189 1.38 3.26 42.39
C SER A 189 0.26 4.28 42.33
N GLU A 190 -0.99 3.82 42.27
CA GLU A 190 -2.17 4.62 42.59
C GLU A 190 -2.05 5.04 44.06
N ALA A 191 -1.20 6.04 44.32
CA ALA A 191 -0.99 6.64 45.62
C ALA A 191 -1.78 7.94 45.65
N ASP A 192 -2.97 7.81 46.23
CA ASP A 192 -3.80 8.82 46.88
C ASP A 192 -4.14 10.11 46.12
N GLU A 193 -5.44 10.27 45.95
CA GLU A 193 -6.13 11.51 45.63
C GLU A 193 -5.73 12.63 46.60
N THR A 194 -4.87 13.54 46.15
CA THR A 194 -4.97 14.94 46.58
C THR A 194 -5.03 15.81 45.34
N SER A 195 -6.27 16.17 44.96
CA SER A 195 -6.58 17.32 44.12
C SER A 195 -6.00 18.59 44.77
N PRO A 196 -5.45 19.56 43.99
CA PRO A 196 -6.28 20.50 43.21
C PRO A 196 -5.58 21.10 41.97
N PRO A 197 -6.17 22.09 41.27
CA PRO A 197 -7.54 22.22 40.80
C PRO A 197 -7.62 22.02 39.26
N GLU A 198 -8.85 22.02 38.78
CA GLU A 198 -9.29 21.95 37.40
C GLU A 198 -8.57 22.94 36.48
N ASP A 199 -7.80 22.43 35.50
CA ASP A 199 -7.58 23.13 34.24
C ASP A 199 -7.61 22.08 33.12
N GLU A 200 -8.51 22.33 32.17
CA GLU A 200 -8.94 21.43 31.11
C GLU A 200 -7.76 20.89 30.29
N VAL A 201 -7.67 19.58 30.15
CA VAL A 201 -6.71 18.91 29.25
C VAL A 201 -7.37 18.81 27.87
N PRO A 202 -6.89 19.51 26.82
CA PRO A 202 -7.37 19.30 25.47
C PRO A 202 -6.78 18.00 24.92
N THR A 203 -7.67 17.16 24.42
CA THR A 203 -7.41 15.91 23.70
C THR A 203 -6.50 16.14 22.49
N GLU A 204 -5.22 15.75 22.53
CA GLU A 204 -4.36 15.71 21.35
C GLU A 204 -4.61 14.44 20.54
N GLN A 205 -5.43 14.57 19.49
CA GLN A 205 -5.49 13.65 18.37
C GLN A 205 -4.21 13.80 17.53
N THR A 206 -3.47 12.71 17.36
CA THR A 206 -2.40 12.58 16.37
C THR A 206 -3.00 12.56 14.96
N THR A 207 -2.77 13.60 14.18
CA THR A 207 -3.03 13.65 12.73
C THR A 207 -1.72 13.61 11.96
N GLU A 208 -1.68 12.76 10.94
CA GLU A 208 -0.60 12.66 9.94
C GLU A 208 -0.50 13.93 9.08
N PRO A 209 0.70 14.30 8.58
CA PRO A 209 0.90 15.54 7.84
C PRO A 209 0.39 15.45 6.41
N THR A 210 -0.43 16.42 5.99
CA THR A 210 -0.77 16.68 4.59
C THR A 210 -0.16 18.02 4.18
N GLU A 211 0.61 18.01 3.10
CA GLU A 211 1.19 19.19 2.44
C GLU A 211 0.10 20.07 1.81
N GLY A 212 0.22 21.39 1.97
CA GLY A 212 -0.61 22.39 1.29
C GLY A 212 -0.26 23.82 1.76
N GLU A 213 0.07 24.68 0.81
CA GLU A 213 0.80 25.95 0.97
C GLU A 213 -0.04 27.16 1.45
N THR A 214 0.69 28.13 2.02
CA THR A 214 0.57 29.61 1.92
C THR A 214 -0.21 30.44 2.95
N THR A 215 0.58 31.34 3.58
CA THR A 215 0.31 32.74 3.99
C THR A 215 -0.07 33.04 5.45
N THR A 216 0.99 33.34 6.22
CA THR A 216 1.18 34.49 7.12
C THR A 216 -0.03 35.13 7.82
N GLU A 217 -0.09 34.95 9.15
CA GLU A 217 -0.38 36.06 10.07
C GLU A 217 0.27 35.79 11.44
N GLN A 218 0.95 36.81 11.96
CA GLN A 218 1.69 36.79 13.21
C GLN A 218 0.73 36.72 14.41
N GLN A 219 0.89 35.71 15.25
CA GLN A 219 0.37 35.75 16.62
C GLN A 219 1.45 35.33 17.61
N LYS A 220 1.86 36.32 18.38
CA LYS A 220 2.88 36.31 19.43
C LYS A 220 2.32 35.54 20.63
N THR A 221 2.78 34.32 20.87
CA THR A 221 2.49 33.53 22.07
C THR A 221 3.65 33.65 23.08
N PRO A 222 3.36 33.76 24.38
CA PRO A 222 4.35 34.09 25.41
C PRO A 222 5.26 32.89 25.73
N GLU A 223 6.52 33.21 25.97
CA GLU A 223 7.62 32.31 26.32
C GLU A 223 7.36 31.67 27.70
N PRO A 224 7.22 30.33 27.82
CA PRO A 224 7.22 29.70 29.12
C PRO A 224 8.65 29.73 29.68
N GLU A 225 8.81 30.18 30.92
CA GLU A 225 10.11 30.34 31.58
C GLU A 225 10.95 29.05 31.48
N GLU A 226 11.91 29.06 30.55
CA GLU A 226 12.86 27.97 30.37
C GLU A 226 13.78 27.90 31.59
N SER A 227 13.60 26.84 32.40
CA SER A 227 14.53 26.46 33.47
C SER A 227 15.98 26.53 32.99
N GLN A 228 16.88 27.08 33.80
CA GLN A 228 18.31 27.31 33.48
C GLN A 228 18.99 26.06 32.89
N ALA A 229 18.62 24.86 33.38
CA ALA A 229 19.12 23.59 32.87
C ALA A 229 18.78 23.33 31.39
N ARG A 230 17.62 23.80 30.88
CA ARG A 230 17.25 23.64 29.46
C ARG A 230 18.04 24.59 28.55
N LYS A 231 18.37 25.79 29.04
CA LYS A 231 19.22 26.74 28.31
C LYS A 231 20.65 26.22 28.19
N GLU A 232 21.19 25.65 29.27
CA GLU A 232 22.52 25.01 29.29
C GLU A 232 22.59 23.77 28.38
N LEU A 233 21.54 22.94 28.36
CA LEU A 233 21.49 21.80 27.45
C LEU A 233 21.43 22.24 25.98
N ARG A 234 20.64 23.27 25.66
CA ARG A 234 20.57 23.81 24.29
C ARG A 234 21.90 24.40 23.84
N THR A 235 22.59 25.14 24.71
CA THR A 235 23.90 25.70 24.37
C THR A 235 24.92 24.58 24.12
N MET A 236 24.93 23.54 24.95
CA MET A 236 25.82 22.38 24.77
C MET A 236 25.52 21.60 23.48
N ILE A 237 24.25 21.38 23.15
CA ILE A 237 23.84 20.72 21.90
C ILE A 237 24.25 21.57 20.70
N GLN A 238 24.05 22.89 20.78
CA GLN A 238 24.37 23.80 19.68
C GLN A 238 25.87 23.92 19.45
N THR A 239 26.70 23.95 20.51
CA THR A 239 28.16 23.94 20.37
C THR A 239 28.63 22.65 19.73
N TYR A 240 28.12 21.49 20.18
CA TYR A 240 28.50 20.18 19.63
C TYR A 240 28.12 20.05 18.14
N LEU A 241 26.90 20.44 17.78
CA LEU A 241 26.46 20.45 16.38
C LEU A 241 27.32 21.39 15.53
N SER A 242 27.67 22.57 16.04
CA SER A 242 28.48 23.52 15.30
C SER A 242 29.91 23.02 15.07
N ASP A 243 30.47 22.25 16.01
CA ASP A 243 31.81 21.66 15.87
C ASP A 243 31.81 20.47 14.90
N GLU A 244 30.79 19.60 14.94
CA GLU A 244 30.65 18.53 13.95
C GLU A 244 30.40 19.06 12.53
N ILE A 245 29.61 20.14 12.37
CA ILE A 245 29.43 20.79 11.06
C ILE A 245 30.74 21.36 10.54
N LYS A 246 31.57 21.98 11.39
CA LYS A 246 32.89 22.48 10.98
C LYS A 246 33.84 21.35 10.59
N LYS A 247 33.83 20.24 11.34
CA LYS A 247 34.64 19.05 11.05
C LYS A 247 34.21 18.39 9.74
N MET A 248 32.90 18.29 9.50
CA MET A 248 32.37 17.79 8.24
C MET A 248 32.75 18.70 7.07
N LYS A 249 32.62 20.02 7.24
CA LYS A 249 33.01 20.99 6.20
C LYS A 249 34.48 20.86 5.81
N THR A 250 35.38 20.81 6.80
CA THR A 250 36.82 20.64 6.54
C THR A 250 37.13 19.31 5.86
N SER A 251 36.48 18.22 6.28
CA SER A 251 36.63 16.91 5.62
C SER A 251 36.15 16.91 4.17
N VAL A 252 35.03 17.57 3.87
CA VAL A 252 34.49 17.67 2.50
C VAL A 252 35.40 18.53 1.63
N GLU A 253 35.91 19.64 2.16
CA GLU A 253 36.79 20.56 1.43
C GLU A 253 38.15 19.91 1.12
N GLU A 254 38.68 19.09 2.03
CA GLU A 254 39.88 18.27 1.80
C GLU A 254 39.63 17.17 0.76
N GLN A 255 38.45 16.52 0.78
CA GLN A 255 38.07 15.57 -0.25
C GLN A 255 37.95 16.24 -1.62
N ILE A 256 37.27 17.39 -1.72
CA ILE A 256 37.15 18.14 -2.98
C ILE A 256 38.54 18.48 -3.52
N LYS A 257 39.43 19.02 -2.68
CA LYS A 257 40.80 19.35 -3.09
C LYS A 257 41.58 18.12 -3.56
N SER A 258 41.47 16.99 -2.85
CA SER A 258 42.12 15.74 -3.28
C SER A 258 41.58 15.21 -4.61
N THR A 259 40.28 15.41 -4.87
CA THR A 259 39.64 15.03 -6.14
C THR A 259 40.08 15.95 -7.27
N GLU A 260 40.19 17.27 -7.03
CA GLU A 260 40.71 18.24 -8.00
C GLU A 260 42.17 17.93 -8.36
N ASP A 261 43.04 17.66 -7.38
CA ASP A 261 44.44 17.29 -7.62
C ASP A 261 44.54 15.97 -8.42
N SER A 262 43.67 15.00 -8.12
CA SER A 262 43.59 13.72 -8.85
C SER A 262 43.11 13.91 -10.29
N LEU A 263 42.16 14.82 -10.52
CA LEU A 263 41.67 15.16 -11.85
C LEU A 263 42.71 15.94 -12.66
N ASN A 264 43.39 16.92 -12.06
CA ASN A 264 44.48 17.66 -12.70
C ASN A 264 45.63 16.74 -13.09
N LYS A 265 46.03 15.81 -12.21
CA LYS A 265 47.06 14.81 -12.55
C LYS A 265 46.63 13.90 -13.70
N LYS A 266 45.35 13.52 -13.78
CA LYS A 266 44.82 12.76 -14.93
C LYS A 266 44.81 13.59 -16.21
N LEU A 267 44.48 14.88 -16.12
CA LEU A 267 44.51 15.81 -17.26
C LEU A 267 45.93 15.96 -17.83
N GLU A 268 46.94 16.19 -16.98
CA GLU A 268 48.35 16.28 -17.42
C GLU A 268 48.85 14.99 -18.09
N VAL A 269 48.47 13.82 -17.57
CA VAL A 269 48.81 12.52 -18.20
C VAL A 269 48.15 12.37 -19.58
N THR A 270 46.91 12.83 -19.73
CA THR A 270 46.21 12.79 -21.02
C THR A 270 46.72 13.82 -22.04
N GLU A 271 47.22 14.98 -21.60
CA GLU A 271 47.84 15.97 -22.48
C GLU A 271 49.28 15.58 -22.88
N GLY A 272 50.04 14.92 -22.01
CA GLY A 272 51.38 14.41 -22.32
C GLY A 272 51.41 13.22 -23.31
N THR A 273 50.29 12.55 -23.53
CA THR A 273 50.21 11.37 -24.42
C THR A 273 49.84 11.72 -25.87
N LYS A 274 49.54 13.00 -26.19
CA LYS A 274 49.19 13.44 -27.55
C LYS A 274 50.35 14.05 -28.38
N SER A 275 51.57 14.11 -27.85
CA SER A 275 52.71 14.78 -28.52
C SER A 275 53.87 13.88 -28.95
N GLY A 276 53.64 12.58 -29.24
CA GLY A 276 54.74 11.76 -29.77
C GLY A 276 54.44 10.33 -30.22
N LYS A 277 53.83 10.15 -31.41
CA LYS A 277 54.19 9.13 -32.43
C LYS A 277 53.10 9.03 -33.49
N GLY A 278 53.47 9.24 -34.76
CA GLY A 278 52.57 8.98 -35.88
C GLY A 278 53.09 9.43 -37.23
N GLY A 279 54.38 9.23 -37.52
CA GLY A 279 54.92 9.41 -38.86
C GLY A 279 54.97 8.09 -39.63
N ARG A 280 54.34 8.09 -40.81
CA ARG A 280 54.86 7.57 -42.11
C ARG A 280 54.13 6.37 -42.77
N GLY A 281 53.55 6.67 -43.95
CA GLY A 281 53.54 5.81 -45.16
C GLY A 281 52.20 5.20 -45.58
N SER A 282 51.38 5.87 -46.42
CA SER A 282 51.26 5.77 -47.92
C SER A 282 50.41 4.58 -48.43
N PRO A 283 49.84 4.58 -49.67
CA PRO A 283 49.48 5.67 -50.59
C PRO A 283 48.04 5.58 -51.17
N LYS A 284 47.60 6.66 -51.83
CA LYS A 284 46.37 6.80 -52.64
C LYS A 284 46.44 5.95 -53.93
N GLY A 285 45.38 5.18 -54.20
CA GLY A 285 45.05 4.57 -55.49
C GLY A 285 43.83 5.22 -56.15
N LYS A 286 44.00 5.59 -57.42
CA LYS A 286 43.14 6.33 -58.38
C LYS A 286 41.65 5.97 -58.45
N LYS A 287 40.84 7.02 -58.67
CA LYS A 287 39.63 7.02 -59.51
C LYS A 287 40.04 6.97 -61.00
N LYS A 288 39.52 6.01 -61.76
CA LYS A 288 38.74 6.26 -62.98
C LYS A 288 37.93 5.03 -63.32
#